data_AF-W2EV10-F1
#
_entry.id   AF-W2EV10-F1
#
_cell.length_a   1.000
_cell.length_b   1.000
_cell.length_c   1.000
_cell.angle_alpha   90.00
_cell.angle_beta   90.00
_cell.angle_gamma   90.00
#
_symmetry.space_group_name_H-M   'P 1'
#
loop_
_entity.id
_entity.type
_entity.pdbx_description
1 polymer ?
#
loop_
_entity_poly.entity_id
_entity_poly.type
_entity_poly.pdbx_seq_one_letter_code
_entity_poly.pdbx_strand_id
1 'polypeptide(L)'
;RERDALGHVSTISGLRRWRDALVQNNALRHGAYGCALGSLASEVSDHDALARQALSHLFAEWQGLLTGVLHRLQDNGGLAPEVSVDQLATGLMAALQGGYMLAQTARDVTPMATSIDMALAHIESLSAG
;
A
#
# COMPACT_ATOMS: atom_id res chain seq x y z
N ARG A 1 -9.74 4.33 9.51
CA ARG A 1 -8.52 4.96 10.07
C ARG A 1 -7.38 4.97 9.06
N GLU A 2 -6.84 3.82 8.61
CA GLU A 2 -5.71 3.79 7.65
C GLU A 2 -6.09 4.30 6.25
N ARG A 3 -7.33 4.02 5.81
CA ARG A 3 -7.92 4.56 4.57
C ARG A 3 -8.13 6.07 4.64
N ASP A 4 -8.69 6.56 5.74
CA ASP A 4 -8.97 7.99 5.96
C ASP A 4 -7.66 8.80 5.95
N ALA A 5 -6.57 8.22 6.48
CA ALA A 5 -5.26 8.86 6.47
C ALA A 5 -4.76 9.15 5.05
N LEU A 6 -5.05 8.29 4.06
CA LEU A 6 -4.67 8.53 2.66
C LEU A 6 -5.49 9.63 1.99
N GLY A 7 -6.71 9.93 2.47
CA GLY A 7 -7.60 10.91 1.86
C GLY A 7 -7.02 12.32 1.75
N HIS A 8 -6.07 12.68 2.63
CA HIS A 8 -5.47 14.01 2.68
C HIS A 8 -3.98 14.03 2.32
N VAL A 9 -3.38 12.88 1.99
CA VAL A 9 -1.95 12.84 1.62
C VAL A 9 -1.77 13.42 0.22
N SER A 10 -0.89 14.40 0.10
CA SER A 10 -0.55 15.06 -1.17
C SER A 10 0.96 15.29 -1.35
N THR A 11 1.80 14.77 -0.44
CA THR A 11 3.27 14.92 -0.48
C THR A 11 3.96 13.60 -0.19
N ILE A 12 5.21 13.45 -0.66
CA ILE A 12 6.06 12.28 -0.36
C ILE A 12 6.25 12.12 1.16
N SER A 13 6.47 13.21 1.89
CA SER A 13 6.56 13.14 3.36
C SER A 13 5.26 12.67 4.01
N GLY A 14 4.10 13.00 3.43
CA GLY A 14 2.81 12.48 3.86
C GLY A 14 2.67 10.97 3.64
N LEU A 15 3.13 10.47 2.48
CA LEU A 15 3.20 9.03 2.19
C LEU A 15 4.12 8.30 3.16
N ARG A 16 5.28 8.89 3.50
CA ARG A 16 6.19 8.32 4.52
C ARG A 16 5.54 8.24 5.90
N ARG A 17 4.84 9.28 6.34
CA ARG A 17 4.08 9.23 7.62
C ARG A 17 2.98 8.17 7.61
N TRP A 18 2.26 8.02 6.50
CA TRP A 18 1.27 6.96 6.35
C TRP A 18 1.91 5.57 6.45
N ARG A 19 3.06 5.36 5.78
CA ARG A 19 3.85 4.14 5.89
C ARG A 19 4.23 3.87 7.34
N ASP A 20 4.79 4.86 8.03
CA ASP A 20 5.27 4.69 9.41
C ASP A 20 4.13 4.26 10.34
N ALA A 21 2.94 4.85 10.18
CA ALA A 21 1.75 4.45 10.92
C ALA A 21 1.32 2.99 10.62
N LEU A 22 1.37 2.56 9.36
CA LEU A 22 1.08 1.17 8.98
C LEU A 22 2.07 0.17 9.61
N VAL A 23 3.36 0.47 9.52
CA VAL A 23 4.43 -0.34 10.09
C VAL A 23 4.28 -0.41 11.60
N GLN A 24 4.07 0.73 12.27
CA GLN A 24 3.87 0.78 13.72
C GLN A 24 2.65 -0.06 14.15
N ASN A 25 1.52 0.06 13.46
CA ASN A 25 0.33 -0.72 13.78
C ASN A 25 0.55 -2.23 13.63
N ASN A 26 1.28 -2.66 12.59
CA ASN A 26 1.62 -4.06 12.37
C ASN A 26 2.64 -4.56 13.42
N ALA A 27 3.63 -3.74 13.79
CA ALA A 27 4.62 -4.02 14.82
C ALA A 27 4.01 -4.23 16.22
N LEU A 28 2.98 -3.45 16.58
CA LEU A 28 2.23 -3.62 17.84
C LEU A 28 1.57 -5.00 17.98
N ARG A 29 1.46 -5.74 16.87
CA ARG A 29 0.96 -7.12 16.83
C ARG A 29 2.06 -8.12 16.49
N HIS A 30 3.33 -7.79 16.69
CA HIS A 30 4.49 -8.64 16.41
C HIS A 30 4.54 -9.18 14.97
N GLY A 31 4.25 -8.34 13.98
CA GLY A 31 4.19 -8.81 12.58
C GLY A 31 2.91 -9.59 12.25
N ALA A 32 2.13 -10.00 13.25
CA ALA A 32 1.01 -10.92 13.10
C ALA A 32 -0.26 -10.28 12.52
N TYR A 33 -0.25 -8.97 12.24
CA TYR A 33 -1.34 -8.35 11.50
C TYR A 33 -1.22 -8.75 10.03
N GLY A 34 -1.71 -9.94 9.69
CA GLY A 34 -1.99 -10.27 8.30
C GLY A 34 -2.91 -9.20 7.73
N CYS A 35 -2.71 -8.83 6.47
CA CYS A 35 -3.69 -7.99 5.79
C CYS A 35 -5.02 -8.74 5.90
N ALA A 36 -6.05 -8.16 6.54
CA ALA A 36 -7.35 -8.81 6.65
C ALA A 36 -7.85 -9.30 5.27
N LEU A 37 -7.47 -8.57 4.21
CA LEU A 37 -7.58 -8.91 2.80
C LEU A 37 -6.77 -10.13 2.34
N GLY A 38 -5.48 -10.22 2.71
CA GLY A 38 -4.58 -11.31 2.29
C GLY A 38 -4.92 -12.65 2.95
N SER A 39 -5.31 -12.63 4.23
CA SER A 39 -5.79 -13.82 4.93
C SER A 39 -7.12 -14.33 4.34
N LEU A 40 -8.06 -13.42 4.04
CA LEU A 40 -9.32 -13.75 3.34
C LEU A 40 -9.07 -14.22 1.90
N ALA A 41 -8.07 -13.69 1.20
CA ALA A 41 -7.72 -14.13 -0.16
C ALA A 41 -7.17 -15.55 -0.19
N SER A 42 -6.29 -15.91 0.75
CA SER A 42 -5.75 -17.27 0.81
C SER A 42 -6.76 -18.32 1.30
N GLU A 43 -7.71 -17.96 2.18
CA GLU A 43 -8.71 -18.91 2.69
C GLU A 43 -9.91 -19.13 1.75
N VAL A 44 -10.25 -18.13 0.91
CA VAL A 44 -11.55 -18.12 0.23
C VAL A 44 -11.45 -18.15 -1.31
N SER A 45 -10.28 -17.86 -1.90
CA SER A 45 -10.13 -17.72 -3.37
C SER A 45 -10.31 -19.03 -4.17
N ASP A 46 -9.99 -20.18 -3.60
CA ASP A 46 -10.02 -21.46 -4.33
C ASP A 46 -11.44 -22.03 -4.52
N HIS A 47 -12.43 -21.63 -3.71
CA HIS A 47 -13.73 -22.30 -3.68
C HIS A 47 -14.97 -21.39 -3.73
N ASP A 48 -14.83 -20.06 -3.65
CA ASP A 48 -15.98 -19.14 -3.66
C ASP A 48 -15.78 -17.94 -4.59
N ALA A 49 -16.57 -17.90 -5.67
CA ALA A 49 -16.55 -16.83 -6.66
C ALA A 49 -17.03 -15.48 -6.09
N LEU A 50 -17.98 -15.48 -5.14
CA LEU A 50 -18.48 -14.26 -4.51
C LEU A 50 -17.41 -13.63 -3.63
N ALA A 51 -16.69 -14.45 -2.88
CA ALA A 51 -15.58 -13.97 -2.06
C ALA A 51 -14.43 -13.40 -2.89
N ARG A 52 -14.09 -14.04 -4.02
CA ARG A 52 -13.10 -13.51 -4.97
C ARG A 52 -13.51 -12.14 -5.52
N GLN A 53 -14.79 -11.98 -5.86
CA GLN A 53 -15.32 -10.71 -6.35
C GLN A 53 -15.28 -9.63 -5.25
N ALA A 54 -15.67 -9.97 -4.02
CA ALA A 54 -15.59 -9.05 -2.88
C ALA A 54 -14.16 -8.61 -2.58
N LEU A 55 -13.20 -9.53 -2.62
CA LEU A 55 -11.77 -9.23 -2.47
C LEU A 55 -11.27 -8.34 -3.58
N SER A 56 -11.59 -8.65 -4.83
CA SER A 56 -11.21 -7.82 -5.99
C SER A 56 -11.75 -6.40 -5.87
N HIS A 57 -13.01 -6.24 -5.45
CA HIS A 57 -13.59 -4.93 -5.19
C HIS A 57 -12.82 -4.17 -4.10
N LEU A 58 -12.51 -4.86 -3.00
CA LEU A 58 -11.80 -4.27 -1.87
C LEU A 58 -10.36 -3.86 -2.24
N PHE A 59 -9.68 -4.66 -3.06
CA PHE A 59 -8.38 -4.30 -3.64
C PHE A 59 -8.48 -3.08 -4.56
N ALA A 60 -9.51 -3.02 -5.41
CA ALA A 60 -9.75 -1.88 -6.30
C ALA A 60 -10.01 -0.58 -5.52
N GLU A 61 -10.77 -0.62 -4.42
CA GLU A 61 -10.96 0.54 -3.54
C GLU A 61 -9.63 1.05 -2.98
N TRP A 62 -8.79 0.14 -2.45
CA TRP A 62 -7.47 0.50 -1.92
C TRP A 62 -6.55 1.07 -2.99
N GLN A 63 -6.52 0.45 -4.17
CA GLN A 63 -5.75 0.96 -5.29
C GLN A 63 -6.23 2.35 -5.71
N GLY A 64 -7.54 2.60 -5.74
CA GLY A 64 -8.12 3.91 -6.02
C GLY A 64 -7.67 5.00 -5.01
N LEU A 65 -7.56 4.66 -3.72
CA LEU A 65 -7.02 5.59 -2.72
C LEU A 65 -5.55 5.93 -2.98
N LEU A 66 -4.72 4.94 -3.35
CA LEU A 66 -3.31 5.15 -3.69
C LEU A 66 -3.15 5.97 -4.97
N THR A 67 -3.91 5.63 -6.02
CA THR A 67 -4.00 6.40 -7.26
C THR A 67 -4.36 7.86 -6.97
N GLY A 68 -5.38 8.10 -6.13
CA GLY A 68 -5.78 9.46 -5.74
C GLY A 68 -4.69 10.24 -5.00
N VAL A 69 -3.90 9.58 -4.14
CA VAL A 69 -2.74 10.21 -3.50
C VAL A 69 -1.69 10.59 -4.53
N LEU A 70 -1.32 9.66 -5.41
CA LEU A 70 -0.27 9.85 -6.40
C LEU A 70 -0.64 10.92 -7.44
N HIS A 71 -1.91 11.00 -7.85
CA HIS A 71 -2.40 12.14 -8.65
C HIS A 71 -2.21 13.46 -7.92
N ARG A 72 -2.57 13.57 -6.63
CA ARG A 72 -2.33 14.82 -5.89
C ARG A 72 -0.85 15.15 -5.76
N LEU A 73 0.04 14.16 -5.69
CA LEU A 73 1.48 14.43 -5.75
C LEU A 73 1.88 15.00 -7.10
N GLN A 74 1.40 14.40 -8.19
CA GLN A 74 1.66 14.86 -9.56
C GLN A 74 1.11 16.27 -9.82
N ASP A 75 -0.13 16.55 -9.42
CA ASP A 75 -0.78 17.86 -9.57
C ASP A 75 -0.03 18.99 -8.84
N ASN A 76 0.65 18.65 -7.73
CA ASN A 76 1.46 19.59 -6.95
C ASN A 76 2.92 19.66 -7.41
N GLY A 77 3.27 19.03 -8.53
CA GLY A 77 4.64 18.99 -9.07
C GLY A 77 5.58 18.04 -8.34
N GLY A 78 5.08 17.21 -7.41
CA GLY A 78 5.87 16.22 -6.69
C GLY A 78 6.18 14.96 -7.50
N LEU A 79 5.57 14.78 -8.67
CA LEU A 79 5.87 13.73 -9.66
C LEU A 79 5.83 14.35 -11.05
N ALA A 80 6.69 13.87 -11.95
CA ALA A 80 6.67 14.33 -13.33
C ALA A 80 5.36 13.93 -14.05
N PRO A 81 4.81 14.77 -14.95
CA PRO A 81 3.51 14.54 -15.59
C PRO A 81 3.46 13.30 -16.49
N GLU A 82 4.61 12.83 -16.99
CA GLU A 82 4.75 11.63 -17.82
C GLU A 82 4.71 10.33 -17.03
N VAL A 83 4.80 10.39 -15.69
CA VAL A 83 4.82 9.22 -14.83
C VAL A 83 3.43 8.59 -14.77
N SER A 84 3.37 7.27 -15.02
CA SER A 84 2.12 6.51 -14.95
C SER A 84 1.69 6.26 -13.50
N VAL A 85 0.74 7.08 -13.02
CA VAL A 85 0.17 6.95 -11.67
C VAL A 85 -0.41 5.56 -11.39
N ASP A 86 -1.11 4.95 -12.35
CA ASP A 86 -1.73 3.63 -12.16
C ASP A 86 -0.71 2.51 -11.94
N GLN A 87 0.46 2.59 -12.60
CA GLN A 87 1.55 1.64 -12.43
C GLN A 87 2.18 1.80 -11.04
N LEU A 88 2.41 3.04 -10.60
CA LEU A 88 2.92 3.33 -9.27
C LEU A 88 1.96 2.86 -8.16
N ALA A 89 0.66 3.11 -8.33
CA ALA A 89 -0.37 2.66 -7.40
C ALA A 89 -0.38 1.12 -7.29
N THR A 90 -0.33 0.44 -8.44
CA THR A 90 -0.26 -1.03 -8.49
C THR A 90 1.00 -1.55 -7.80
N GLY A 91 2.17 -0.97 -8.09
CA GLY A 91 3.44 -1.37 -7.49
C GLY A 91 3.48 -1.15 -5.98
N LEU A 92 2.99 0.00 -5.51
CA LEU A 92 2.89 0.29 -4.07
C LEU A 92 1.91 -0.66 -3.36
N MET A 93 0.78 -0.98 -4.01
CA MET A 93 -0.17 -1.96 -3.46
C MET A 93 0.44 -3.35 -3.37
N ALA A 94 1.18 -3.79 -4.39
CA ALA A 94 1.89 -5.07 -4.39
C ALA A 94 2.94 -5.14 -3.27
N ALA A 95 3.73 -4.06 -3.09
CA ALA A 95 4.70 -3.96 -2.00
C ALA A 95 4.02 -4.06 -0.63
N LEU A 96 2.89 -3.37 -0.44
CA LEU A 96 2.11 -3.43 0.80
C LEU A 96 1.63 -4.86 1.12
N GLN A 97 1.02 -5.54 0.14
CA GLN A 97 0.50 -6.89 0.33
C GLN A 97 1.60 -7.93 0.56
N GLY A 98 2.68 -7.87 -0.23
CA GLY A 98 3.86 -8.71 -0.02
C GLY A 98 4.52 -8.45 1.33
N GLY A 99 4.57 -7.18 1.75
CA GLY A 99 5.07 -6.78 3.06
C GLY A 99 4.30 -7.39 4.22
N TYR A 100 2.95 -7.32 4.18
CA TYR A 100 2.11 -7.98 5.19
C TYR A 100 2.34 -9.49 5.25
N MET A 101 2.42 -10.16 4.10
CA MET A 101 2.68 -11.59 4.02
C MET A 101 4.02 -11.95 4.68
N LEU A 102 5.10 -11.27 4.27
CA LEU A 102 6.44 -11.50 4.80
C LEU A 102 6.52 -11.24 6.30
N ALA A 103 5.89 -10.16 6.77
CA ALA A 103 5.90 -9.81 8.19
C ALA A 103 5.15 -10.83 9.06
N GLN A 104 4.02 -11.34 8.56
CA GLN A 104 3.25 -12.38 9.22
C GLN A 104 4.03 -13.69 9.31
N THR A 105 4.67 -14.11 8.22
CA THR A 105 5.49 -15.32 8.18
C THR A 105 6.71 -15.23 9.10
N ALA A 106 7.41 -14.09 9.09
CA ALA A 106 8.61 -13.88 9.89
C ALA A 106 8.33 -13.55 11.36
N ARG A 107 7.09 -13.16 11.70
CA ARG A 107 6.73 -12.55 13.00
C ARG A 107 7.60 -11.32 13.32
N ASP A 108 7.93 -10.59 12.26
CA ASP A 108 8.82 -9.43 12.28
C ASP A 108 8.31 -8.42 11.25
N VAL A 109 8.13 -7.15 11.64
CA VAL A 109 7.64 -6.10 10.75
C VAL A 109 8.68 -5.63 9.74
N THR A 110 9.96 -5.95 9.96
CA THR A 110 11.08 -5.44 9.16
C THR A 110 10.91 -5.67 7.65
N PRO A 111 10.50 -6.85 7.15
CA PRO A 111 10.27 -7.06 5.72
C PRO A 111 9.17 -6.15 5.13
N MET A 112 8.11 -5.89 5.89
CA MET A 112 7.06 -4.96 5.49
C MET A 112 7.62 -3.54 5.36
N ALA A 113 8.35 -3.07 6.38
CA ALA A 113 8.96 -1.74 6.35
C ALA A 113 9.87 -1.56 5.13
N THR A 114 10.76 -2.54 4.87
CA THR A 114 11.68 -2.53 3.73
C THR A 114 10.96 -2.50 2.39
N SER A 115 9.94 -3.35 2.20
CA SER A 115 9.21 -3.43 0.93
C SER A 115 8.53 -2.11 0.55
N ILE A 116 7.89 -1.45 1.52
CA ILE A 116 7.22 -0.17 1.30
C ILE A 116 8.25 0.95 1.13
N ASP A 117 9.38 0.90 1.87
CA ASP A 117 10.48 1.86 1.70
C ASP A 117 11.02 1.86 0.28
N MET A 118 11.25 0.68 -0.29
CA MET A 118 11.75 0.56 -1.67
C MET A 118 10.74 1.12 -2.68
N ALA A 119 9.45 0.85 -2.50
CA ALA A 119 8.41 1.40 -3.37
C ALA A 119 8.34 2.92 -3.27
N LEU A 120 8.39 3.48 -2.06
CA LEU A 120 8.38 4.93 -1.84
C LEU A 120 9.65 5.61 -2.37
N ALA A 121 10.82 4.98 -2.22
CA ALA A 121 12.06 5.49 -2.77
C ALA A 121 12.02 5.53 -4.32
N HIS A 122 11.41 4.52 -4.96
CA HIS A 122 11.20 4.55 -6.39
C HIS A 122 10.27 5.69 -6.81
N ILE A 123 9.14 5.88 -6.12
CA ILE A 123 8.22 6.99 -6.39
C ILE A 123 8.94 8.34 -6.22
N GLU A 124 9.71 8.50 -5.14
CA GLU A 124 10.49 9.72 -4.88
C GLU A 124 11.57 9.97 -5.94
N SER A 125 12.19 8.92 -6.50
CA SER A 125 13.17 9.06 -7.60
C SER A 125 12.57 9.59 -8.90
N LEU A 126 11.24 9.56 -9.02
CA LEU A 126 10.47 10.07 -10.17
C LEU A 126 9.93 11.49 -9.92
N SER A 127 10.33 12.13 -8.81
CA SER A 127 9.94 13.51 -8.52
C SER A 127 10.56 14.46 -9.54
N ALA A 128 9.76 15.44 -9.99
CA ALA A 128 10.29 16.52 -10.82
C ALA A 128 11.24 17.40 -9.97
N GLY A 129 12.39 17.76 -10.54
CA GLY A 129 13.34 18.69 -9.93
C GLY A 129 12.87 20.13 -9.95
#